data_AF-A0A2D8R020-F1
#
_entry.id   AF-A0A2D8R020-F1
#
_cell.length_a   1.000
_cell.length_b   1.000
_cell.length_c   1.000
_cell.angle_alpha   90.00
_cell.angle_beta   90.00
_cell.angle_gamma   90.00
#
_symmetry.space_group_name_H-M   'P 1'
#
loop_
_entity.id
_entity.type
_entity.pdbx_description
1 polymer ?
#
loop_
_entity_poly.entity_id
_entity_poly.type
_entity_poly.pdbx_seq_one_letter_code
_entity_poly.pdbx_strand_id
1 'polypeptide(L)'
;MSCDNFESGQIKIPASEWAGLKKTVRDAYNREQARLYSTAVELHEEILRQAEGVRNVKWLGAIDRATTALSRKLTDRDYSLVWKIFNPEMKPGAKPVSKAQGSADRPKKPLRKTWPDATNRQTLFTFDEAAISFDDKTKTLTWRVSENNRAVERAHAHPVAEALFEALNRIKWTRGSGGEIVGNDEINIHEGGHCAGGGGAYVTYTFPPPERPRIMRRW
;
A
#
# COMPACT_ATOMS: atom_id res chain seq x y z
N MET A 1 -8.59 18.67 -11.47
CA MET A 1 -9.75 17.90 -10.99
C MET A 1 -9.19 16.81 -10.10
N SER A 2 -9.72 16.67 -8.88
CA SER A 2 -9.29 15.67 -7.90
C SER A 2 -10.21 14.46 -8.03
N CYS A 3 -9.66 13.29 -8.39
CA CYS A 3 -10.44 12.08 -8.65
C CYS A 3 -10.58 11.26 -7.37
N ASP A 4 -11.73 11.31 -6.67
CA ASP A 4 -11.92 10.53 -5.44
C ASP A 4 -12.25 9.06 -5.74
N ASN A 5 -11.20 8.26 -5.96
CA ASN A 5 -11.33 6.83 -6.25
C ASN A 5 -11.21 6.00 -4.97
N PHE A 6 -12.08 4.99 -4.82
CA PHE A 6 -12.00 4.00 -3.76
C PHE A 6 -12.21 2.59 -4.32
N GLU A 7 -11.80 1.59 -3.56
CA GLU A 7 -12.03 0.19 -3.90
C GLU A 7 -12.20 -0.65 -2.63
N SER A 8 -13.15 -1.58 -2.62
CA SER A 8 -13.33 -2.50 -1.48
C SER A 8 -14.00 -3.79 -1.90
N GLY A 9 -13.69 -4.89 -1.23
CA GLY A 9 -14.30 -6.16 -1.54
C GLY A 9 -13.99 -7.23 -0.53
N GLN A 10 -14.79 -8.30 -0.59
CA GLN A 10 -14.59 -9.49 0.22
C GLN A 10 -14.52 -10.71 -0.69
N ILE A 11 -13.52 -11.55 -0.45
CA ILE A 11 -13.26 -12.74 -1.25
C ILE A 11 -13.11 -13.93 -0.31
N LYS A 12 -14.00 -14.90 -0.44
CA LYS A 12 -13.93 -16.16 0.30
C LYS A 12 -12.96 -17.11 -0.39
N ILE A 13 -11.90 -17.47 0.32
CA ILE A 13 -10.79 -18.26 -0.22
C ILE A 13 -11.02 -19.75 0.08
N PRO A 14 -10.76 -20.67 -0.88
CA PRO A 14 -10.75 -22.10 -0.60
C PRO A 14 -9.84 -22.45 0.57
N ALA A 15 -10.31 -23.31 1.48
CA ALA A 15 -9.58 -23.64 2.70
C ALA A 15 -8.17 -24.19 2.45
N SER A 16 -7.97 -24.95 1.35
CA SER A 16 -6.68 -25.49 0.94
C SER A 16 -5.67 -24.43 0.52
N GLU A 17 -6.12 -23.28 0.02
CA GLU A 17 -5.27 -22.21 -0.51
C GLU A 17 -4.99 -21.12 0.54
N TRP A 18 -5.78 -21.08 1.62
CA TRP A 18 -5.76 -20.01 2.63
C TRP A 18 -4.38 -19.77 3.24
N ALA A 19 -3.71 -20.83 3.71
CA ALA A 19 -2.40 -20.71 4.35
C ALA A 19 -1.32 -20.23 3.37
N GLY A 20 -1.39 -20.67 2.11
CA GLY A 20 -0.49 -20.25 1.04
C GLY A 20 -0.65 -18.77 0.72
N LEU A 21 -1.90 -18.30 0.57
CA LEU A 21 -2.21 -16.89 0.30
C LEU A 21 -1.69 -15.97 1.41
N LYS A 22 -2.00 -16.29 2.68
CA LYS A 22 -1.50 -15.51 3.84
C LYS A 22 0.01 -15.45 3.89
N LYS A 23 0.69 -16.57 3.62
CA LYS A 23 2.15 -16.63 3.57
C LYS A 23 2.70 -15.69 2.48
N THR A 24 2.16 -15.74 1.27
CA THR A 24 2.60 -14.87 0.16
C THR A 24 2.50 -13.38 0.54
N VAL A 25 1.36 -12.94 1.07
CA VAL A 25 1.16 -11.54 1.46
C VAL A 25 2.11 -11.13 2.59
N ARG A 26 2.25 -11.97 3.63
CA ARG A 26 3.18 -11.70 4.74
C ARG A 26 4.63 -11.60 4.25
N ASP A 27 5.07 -12.52 3.40
CA ASP A 27 6.44 -12.56 2.92
C ASP A 27 6.72 -11.35 2.00
N ALA A 28 5.76 -10.92 1.18
CA ALA A 28 5.84 -9.68 0.41
C ALA A 28 5.90 -8.43 1.31
N TYR A 29 5.08 -8.37 2.36
CA TYR A 29 5.09 -7.28 3.33
C TYR A 29 6.45 -7.18 4.06
N ASN A 30 7.01 -8.30 4.51
CA ASN A 30 8.31 -8.32 5.20
C ASN A 30 9.45 -7.91 4.26
N ARG A 31 9.40 -8.31 2.99
CA ARG A 31 10.35 -7.84 1.97
C ARG A 31 10.27 -6.32 1.81
N GLU A 32 9.08 -5.76 1.78
CA GLU A 32 8.88 -4.32 1.67
C GLU A 32 9.36 -3.58 2.93
N GLN A 33 9.07 -4.09 4.14
CA GLN A 33 9.62 -3.52 5.38
C GLN A 33 11.15 -3.55 5.40
N ALA A 34 11.77 -4.62 4.91
CA ALA A 34 13.21 -4.72 4.80
C ALA A 34 13.79 -3.72 3.78
N ARG A 35 13.15 -3.55 2.62
CA ARG A 35 13.52 -2.55 1.61
C ARG A 35 13.44 -1.14 2.20
N LEU A 36 12.30 -0.78 2.81
CA LEU A 36 12.08 0.53 3.43
C LEU A 36 13.11 0.83 4.52
N TYR A 37 13.47 -0.16 5.35
CA TYR A 37 14.53 0.00 6.34
C TYR A 37 15.89 0.27 5.70
N SER A 38 16.27 -0.49 4.68
CA SER A 38 17.54 -0.28 3.95
C SER A 38 17.60 1.12 3.32
N THR A 39 16.53 1.52 2.64
CA THR A 39 16.41 2.85 2.03
C THR A 39 16.47 3.96 3.08
N ALA A 40 15.85 3.77 4.26
CA ALA A 40 15.93 4.75 5.34
C ALA A 40 17.36 4.91 5.88
N VAL A 41 18.12 3.81 6.00
CA VAL A 41 19.53 3.85 6.42
C VAL A 41 20.37 4.60 5.40
N GLU A 42 20.25 4.27 4.11
CA GLU A 42 20.96 4.97 3.01
C GLU A 42 20.62 6.47 3.00
N LEU A 43 19.34 6.83 3.11
CA LEU A 43 18.89 8.21 3.16
C LEU A 43 19.47 8.95 4.38
N HIS A 44 19.46 8.33 5.56
CA HIS A 44 20.05 8.92 6.76
C HIS A 44 21.56 9.17 6.61
N GLU A 45 22.30 8.20 6.05
CA GLU A 45 23.73 8.34 5.79
C GLU A 45 24.02 9.46 4.78
N GLU A 46 23.23 9.57 3.72
CA GLU A 46 23.33 10.67 2.77
C GLU A 46 23.07 12.02 3.45
N ILE A 47 22.03 12.15 4.27
CA ILE A 47 21.75 13.39 5.00
C ILE A 47 22.93 13.80 5.89
N LEU A 48 23.56 12.85 6.58
CA LEU A 48 24.74 13.13 7.40
C LEU A 48 25.94 13.56 6.55
N ARG A 49 26.15 12.94 5.38
CA ARG A 49 27.20 13.33 4.44
C ARG A 49 27.02 14.76 3.93
N GLN A 50 25.79 15.12 3.59
CA GLN A 50 25.42 16.49 3.14
C GLN A 50 25.56 17.56 4.24
N ALA A 51 25.74 17.14 5.49
CA ALA A 51 25.89 18.00 6.67
C ALA A 51 27.33 18.05 7.18
N GLU A 52 28.23 17.20 6.67
CA GLU A 52 29.61 17.10 7.14
C GLU A 52 30.39 18.40 6.88
N GLY A 53 31.10 18.88 7.90
CA GLY A 53 31.89 20.13 7.82
C GLY A 53 31.06 21.43 7.78
N VAL A 54 29.74 21.35 7.72
CA VAL A 54 28.87 22.54 7.68
C VAL A 54 28.56 23.03 9.10
N ARG A 55 28.95 24.26 9.42
CA ARG A 55 28.52 24.93 10.67
C ARG A 55 27.05 25.32 10.56
N ASN A 56 26.29 25.16 11.65
CA ASN A 56 24.85 25.49 11.70
C ASN A 56 24.04 24.80 10.58
N VAL A 57 24.17 23.48 10.49
CA VAL A 57 23.53 22.65 9.46
C VAL A 57 22.03 22.96 9.36
N LYS A 58 21.60 23.34 8.15
CA LYS A 58 20.18 23.43 7.81
C LYS A 58 19.68 22.05 7.38
N TRP A 59 19.18 21.26 8.33
CA TRP A 59 18.79 19.87 8.08
C TRP A 59 17.77 19.70 6.96
N LEU A 60 16.78 20.59 6.83
CA LEU A 60 15.83 20.57 5.71
C LEU A 60 16.53 20.64 4.35
N GLY A 61 17.54 21.51 4.21
CA GLY A 61 18.32 21.60 2.98
C GLY A 61 19.25 20.39 2.77
N ALA A 62 19.70 19.72 3.83
CA ALA A 62 20.46 18.47 3.71
C ALA A 62 19.56 17.31 3.27
N ILE A 63 18.33 17.25 3.77
CA ILE A 63 17.30 16.30 3.33
C ILE A 63 17.02 16.49 1.85
N ASP A 64 16.70 17.71 1.41
CA ASP A 64 16.35 18.00 0.01
C ASP A 64 17.47 17.58 -0.95
N ARG A 65 18.74 17.86 -0.59
CA ARG A 65 19.90 17.37 -1.33
C ARG A 65 20.02 15.85 -1.32
N ALA A 66 19.80 15.21 -0.17
CA ALA A 66 19.87 13.76 -0.04
C ALA A 66 18.77 13.04 -0.82
N THR A 67 17.53 13.53 -0.77
CA THR A 67 16.41 13.01 -1.55
C THR A 67 16.64 13.22 -3.04
N THR A 68 17.18 14.38 -3.43
CA THR A 68 17.58 14.63 -4.83
C THR A 68 18.67 13.67 -5.30
N ALA A 69 19.71 13.45 -4.48
CA ALA A 69 20.78 12.51 -4.77
C ALA A 69 20.28 11.06 -4.92
N LEU A 70 19.26 10.69 -4.15
CA LEU A 70 18.64 9.36 -4.17
C LEU A 70 17.38 9.27 -5.05
N SER A 71 17.04 10.31 -5.81
CA SER A 71 15.80 10.40 -6.60
C SER A 71 15.60 9.26 -7.61
N ARG A 72 16.69 8.66 -8.12
CA ARG A 72 16.62 7.49 -9.01
C ARG A 72 16.19 6.20 -8.30
N LYS A 73 16.36 6.14 -6.97
CA LYS A 73 16.04 4.98 -6.13
C LYS A 73 14.73 5.19 -5.37
N LEU A 74 14.48 6.41 -4.91
CA LEU A 74 13.28 6.75 -4.15
C LEU A 74 12.07 6.78 -5.06
N THR A 75 11.01 6.13 -4.62
CA THR A 75 9.68 6.23 -5.21
C THR A 75 8.85 7.25 -4.44
N ASP A 76 7.72 7.71 -4.99
CA ASP A 76 6.83 8.64 -4.28
C ASP A 76 6.33 8.07 -2.92
N ARG A 77 6.31 6.75 -2.77
CA ARG A 77 5.95 6.05 -1.51
C ARG A 77 7.01 6.19 -0.43
N ASP A 78 8.26 6.39 -0.84
CA ASP A 78 9.41 6.46 0.08
C ASP A 78 9.51 7.82 0.78
N TYR A 79 8.76 8.85 0.36
CA TYR A 79 8.79 10.16 1.04
C TYR A 79 8.34 10.09 2.50
N SER A 80 7.52 9.09 2.87
CA SER A 80 7.18 8.83 4.26
C SER A 80 8.39 8.45 5.14
N LEU A 81 9.48 7.95 4.54
CA LEU A 81 10.72 7.62 5.25
C LEU A 81 11.38 8.85 5.87
N VAL A 82 11.35 9.99 5.17
CA VAL A 82 11.86 11.26 5.70
C VAL A 82 11.21 11.55 7.06
N TRP A 83 9.88 11.45 7.12
CA TRP A 83 9.14 11.66 8.37
C TRP A 83 9.51 10.67 9.47
N LYS A 84 9.67 9.38 9.13
CA LYS A 84 10.07 8.34 10.09
C LYS A 84 11.50 8.53 10.63
N ILE A 85 12.42 9.06 9.83
CA ILE A 85 13.80 9.33 10.26
C ILE A 85 13.85 10.44 11.33
N PHE A 86 13.01 11.47 11.19
CA PHE A 86 12.97 12.57 12.15
C PHE A 86 12.11 12.23 13.37
N ASN A 87 11.05 11.45 13.18
CA ASN A 87 10.08 11.14 14.23
C ASN A 87 9.84 9.62 14.34
N PRO A 88 10.86 8.82 14.74
CA PRO A 88 10.75 7.35 14.78
C PRO A 88 9.75 6.84 15.84
N GLU A 89 9.36 7.67 16.78
CA GLU A 89 8.38 7.36 17.85
C GLU A 89 6.95 7.79 17.49
N MET A 90 6.77 8.39 16.30
CA MET A 90 5.47 8.88 15.86
C MET A 90 4.52 7.70 15.61
N LYS A 91 3.39 7.71 16.33
CA LYS A 91 2.35 6.70 16.15
C LYS A 91 1.65 6.91 14.79
N PRO A 92 1.24 5.82 14.11
CA PRO A 92 0.38 5.93 12.93
C PRO A 92 -0.85 6.80 13.23
N GLY A 93 -1.16 7.76 12.34
CA GLY A 93 -2.29 8.68 12.51
C GLY A 93 -2.03 9.89 13.43
N ALA A 94 -0.85 10.03 14.02
CA ALA A 94 -0.47 11.28 14.65
C ALA A 94 -0.47 12.39 13.58
N LYS A 95 -1.13 13.51 13.86
CA LYS A 95 -1.04 14.67 12.95
C LYS A 95 0.42 15.10 12.89
N PRO A 96 0.97 15.42 11.71
CA PRO A 96 2.28 16.04 11.63
C PRO A 96 2.25 17.26 12.54
N VAL A 97 3.08 17.25 13.57
CA VAL A 97 3.19 18.41 14.47
C VAL A 97 3.67 19.53 13.56
N SER A 98 2.88 20.59 13.39
CA SER A 98 3.21 21.73 12.52
C SER A 98 4.56 22.37 12.87
N LYS A 99 5.10 22.09 14.07
CA LYS A 99 6.45 22.47 14.51
C LYS A 99 7.58 21.56 13.99
N ALA A 100 7.31 20.31 13.59
CA ALA A 100 8.29 19.42 12.96
C ALA A 100 8.62 19.84 11.51
N GLN A 101 7.74 20.61 10.88
CA GLN A 101 8.03 21.34 9.64
C GLN A 101 9.15 22.40 9.82
N GLY A 102 9.59 22.65 11.06
CA GLY A 102 10.74 23.50 11.39
C GLY A 102 11.67 22.93 12.48
N SER A 103 11.59 21.65 12.85
CA SER A 103 12.52 21.14 13.87
C SER A 103 13.90 20.99 13.24
N ALA A 104 14.78 21.94 13.55
CA ALA A 104 16.21 22.01 13.29
C ALA A 104 17.01 20.85 13.95
N ASP A 105 16.35 19.76 14.29
CA ASP A 105 16.94 18.65 15.00
C ASP A 105 17.65 17.73 14.02
N ARG A 106 18.77 17.20 14.51
CA ARG A 106 19.55 16.21 13.76
C ARG A 106 18.68 14.97 13.50
N PRO A 107 18.65 14.43 12.27
CA PRO A 107 17.94 13.19 11.97
C PRO A 107 18.40 12.07 12.91
N LYS A 108 17.47 11.24 13.35
CA LYS A 108 17.78 10.10 14.21
C LYS A 108 18.13 8.90 13.35
N LYS A 109 19.05 8.07 13.85
CA LYS A 109 19.41 6.82 13.17
C LYS A 109 18.18 5.92 13.04
N PRO A 110 17.85 5.43 11.84
CA PRO A 110 16.80 4.43 11.64
C PRO A 110 17.02 3.20 12.53
N LEU A 111 15.99 2.76 13.24
CA LEU A 111 16.04 1.57 14.08
C LEU A 111 15.20 0.46 13.47
N ARG A 112 15.71 -0.78 13.41
CA ARG A 112 14.99 -1.92 12.84
C ARG A 112 13.59 -2.13 13.44
N LYS A 113 13.41 -1.85 14.74
CA LYS A 113 12.12 -1.95 15.43
C LYS A 113 11.01 -1.05 14.88
N THR A 114 11.35 0.00 14.12
CA THR A 114 10.39 0.92 13.48
C THR A 114 9.80 0.32 12.19
N TRP A 115 10.41 -0.74 11.65
CA TRP A 115 9.92 -1.52 10.50
C TRP A 115 9.74 -2.98 10.92
N PRO A 116 8.74 -3.28 11.76
CA PRO A 116 8.55 -4.62 12.29
C PRO A 116 8.15 -5.59 11.18
N ASP A 117 8.76 -6.77 11.20
CA ASP A 117 8.33 -7.88 10.36
C ASP A 117 6.97 -8.40 10.85
N ALA A 118 6.08 -8.69 9.92
CA ALA A 118 4.81 -9.31 10.18
C ALA A 118 4.98 -10.77 10.63
N THR A 119 4.18 -11.16 11.61
CA THR A 119 4.18 -12.52 12.17
C THR A 119 3.09 -13.39 11.54
N ASN A 120 3.13 -14.70 11.79
CA ASN A 120 2.10 -15.64 11.32
C ASN A 120 0.70 -15.36 11.89
N ARG A 121 0.62 -14.63 13.02
CA ARG A 121 -0.63 -14.26 13.68
C ARG A 121 -1.22 -12.96 13.15
N GLN A 122 -0.47 -12.21 12.36
CA GLN A 122 -0.94 -10.95 11.79
C GLN A 122 -1.99 -11.22 10.73
N THR A 123 -3.14 -10.58 10.88
CA THR A 123 -4.28 -10.69 9.97
C THR A 123 -4.57 -9.39 9.23
N LEU A 124 -4.07 -8.25 9.72
CA LEU A 124 -4.25 -6.95 9.11
C LEU A 124 -2.90 -6.41 8.61
N PHE A 125 -2.85 -6.04 7.35
CA PHE A 125 -1.72 -5.38 6.71
C PHE A 125 -2.20 -4.03 6.19
N THR A 126 -1.52 -2.96 6.55
CA THR A 126 -1.84 -1.60 6.10
C THR A 126 -0.62 -1.04 5.40
N PHE A 127 -0.82 -0.39 4.27
CA PHE A 127 0.22 0.22 3.46
C PHE A 127 -0.39 1.30 2.59
N ASP A 128 0.27 2.46 2.52
CA ASP A 128 -0.22 3.66 1.83
C ASP A 128 -1.72 3.91 2.16
N GLU A 129 -2.60 4.00 1.15
CA GLU A 129 -4.05 4.17 1.32
C GLU A 129 -4.85 2.85 1.38
N ALA A 130 -4.17 1.70 1.41
CA ALA A 130 -4.77 0.38 1.30
C ALA A 130 -4.62 -0.50 2.56
N ALA A 131 -5.54 -1.45 2.70
CA ALA A 131 -5.54 -2.44 3.75
C ALA A 131 -5.98 -3.82 3.22
N ILE A 132 -5.27 -4.84 3.68
CA ILE A 132 -5.59 -6.26 3.49
C ILE A 132 -5.91 -6.84 4.86
N SER A 133 -7.09 -7.43 5.03
CA SER A 133 -7.49 -8.12 6.26
C SER A 133 -7.87 -9.57 5.98
N PHE A 134 -7.45 -10.49 6.85
CA PHE A 134 -7.75 -11.91 6.77
C PHE A 134 -8.59 -12.36 7.97
N ASP A 135 -9.79 -12.90 7.73
CA ASP A 135 -10.58 -13.57 8.75
C ASP A 135 -10.33 -15.09 8.71
N ASP A 136 -9.58 -15.60 9.69
CA ASP A 136 -9.25 -17.01 9.81
C ASP A 136 -10.45 -17.92 10.08
N LYS A 137 -11.57 -17.40 10.60
CA LYS A 137 -12.78 -18.21 10.87
C LYS A 137 -13.55 -18.48 9.59
N THR A 138 -13.81 -17.44 8.81
CA THR A 138 -14.62 -17.51 7.59
C THR A 138 -13.79 -17.78 6.33
N LYS A 139 -12.45 -17.70 6.43
CA LYS A 139 -11.52 -17.75 5.30
C LYS A 139 -11.79 -16.65 4.28
N THR A 140 -12.13 -15.47 4.80
CA THR A 140 -12.49 -14.30 4.00
C THR A 140 -11.34 -13.31 4.01
N LEU A 141 -10.87 -12.97 2.81
CA LEU A 141 -9.99 -11.85 2.56
C LEU A 141 -10.84 -10.59 2.37
N THR A 142 -10.48 -9.50 3.01
CA THR A 142 -11.04 -8.16 2.76
C THR A 142 -9.97 -7.26 2.16
N TRP A 143 -10.28 -6.66 1.02
CA TRP A 143 -9.50 -5.61 0.39
C TRP A 143 -10.18 -4.27 0.62
N ARG A 144 -9.41 -3.24 0.95
CA ARG A 144 -9.93 -1.88 1.12
C ARG A 144 -8.88 -0.87 0.69
N VAL A 145 -9.30 0.08 -0.13
CA VAL A 145 -8.56 1.29 -0.50
C VAL A 145 -9.41 2.47 -0.07
N SER A 146 -8.79 3.37 0.69
CA SER A 146 -9.43 4.59 1.14
C SER A 146 -9.63 5.55 -0.04
N GLU A 147 -10.72 6.31 0.00
CA GLU A 147 -11.04 7.33 -0.98
C GLU A 147 -9.96 8.42 -0.99
N ASN A 148 -9.23 8.53 -2.10
CA ASN A 148 -8.22 9.58 -2.32
C ASN A 148 -7.84 9.64 -3.82
N ASN A 149 -7.24 10.76 -4.25
CA ASN A 149 -6.78 10.98 -5.61
C ASN A 149 -5.80 9.89 -6.05
N ARG A 150 -6.16 9.09 -7.07
CA ARG A 150 -5.38 7.96 -7.61
C ARG A 150 -5.01 6.89 -6.57
N ALA A 151 -5.80 6.75 -5.49
CA ALA A 151 -5.54 5.80 -4.42
C ALA A 151 -5.51 4.35 -4.91
N VAL A 152 -6.49 3.98 -5.75
CA VAL A 152 -6.62 2.63 -6.31
C VAL A 152 -5.40 2.27 -7.17
N GLU A 153 -5.00 3.16 -8.08
CA GLU A 153 -3.82 2.97 -8.92
C GLU A 153 -2.55 2.75 -8.09
N ARG A 154 -2.32 3.60 -7.06
CA ARG A 154 -1.18 3.46 -6.15
C ARG A 154 -1.24 2.19 -5.31
N ALA A 155 -2.43 1.83 -4.82
CA ALA A 155 -2.66 0.63 -4.04
C ALA A 155 -2.30 -0.63 -4.83
N HIS A 156 -2.74 -0.73 -6.10
CA HIS A 156 -2.41 -1.85 -6.99
C HIS A 156 -0.95 -1.89 -7.41
N ALA A 157 -0.30 -0.72 -7.56
CA ALA A 157 1.13 -0.64 -7.83
C ALA A 157 2.00 -1.01 -6.61
N HIS A 158 1.41 -1.21 -5.42
CA HIS A 158 2.14 -1.58 -4.21
C HIS A 158 2.61 -3.05 -4.28
N PRO A 159 3.89 -3.38 -3.99
CA PRO A 159 4.41 -4.75 -4.13
C PRO A 159 3.64 -5.81 -3.34
N VAL A 160 3.04 -5.41 -2.21
CA VAL A 160 2.21 -6.30 -1.38
C VAL A 160 0.87 -6.59 -2.03
N ALA A 161 0.26 -5.61 -2.68
CA ALA A 161 -0.99 -5.79 -3.42
C ALA A 161 -0.74 -6.61 -4.69
N GLU A 162 0.32 -6.30 -5.44
CA GLU A 162 0.74 -7.07 -6.62
C GLU A 162 0.89 -8.57 -6.27
N ALA A 163 1.63 -8.88 -5.20
CA ALA A 163 1.78 -10.25 -4.72
C ALA A 163 0.45 -10.90 -4.30
N LEU A 164 -0.48 -10.14 -3.71
CA LEU A 164 -1.82 -10.61 -3.38
C LEU A 164 -2.60 -10.97 -4.65
N PHE A 165 -2.72 -10.04 -5.61
CA PHE A 165 -3.53 -10.22 -6.81
C PHE A 165 -2.94 -11.29 -7.74
N GLU A 166 -1.62 -11.39 -7.84
CA GLU A 166 -0.96 -12.53 -8.50
C GLU A 166 -1.34 -13.87 -7.86
N ALA A 167 -1.35 -13.93 -6.52
CA ALA A 167 -1.71 -15.15 -5.81
C ALA A 167 -3.19 -15.49 -6.01
N LEU A 168 -4.10 -14.51 -5.95
CA LEU A 168 -5.52 -14.70 -6.23
C LEU A 168 -5.78 -15.26 -7.63
N ASN A 169 -5.02 -14.82 -8.63
CA ASN A 169 -5.13 -15.32 -10.01
C ASN A 169 -4.66 -16.77 -10.18
N ARG A 170 -3.87 -17.30 -9.24
CA ARG A 170 -3.36 -18.69 -9.27
C ARG A 170 -4.21 -19.67 -8.45
N ILE A 171 -5.15 -19.16 -7.64
CA ILE A 171 -6.00 -19.99 -6.79
C ILE A 171 -6.88 -20.90 -7.63
N LYS A 172 -6.93 -22.18 -7.23
CA LYS A 172 -7.91 -23.14 -7.74
C LYS A 172 -9.24 -22.93 -7.02
N TRP A 173 -10.12 -22.15 -7.62
CA TRP A 173 -11.42 -21.83 -7.06
C TRP A 173 -12.32 -23.07 -7.00
N THR A 174 -13.06 -23.19 -5.90
CA THR A 174 -14.04 -24.26 -5.68
C THR A 174 -15.44 -23.68 -5.53
N ARG A 175 -16.47 -24.53 -5.63
CA ARG A 175 -17.86 -24.10 -5.44
C ARG A 175 -18.05 -23.44 -4.07
N GLY A 176 -18.66 -22.25 -4.04
CA GLY A 176 -18.91 -21.50 -2.81
C GLY A 176 -17.70 -20.74 -2.26
N SER A 177 -16.65 -20.60 -3.07
CA SER A 177 -15.53 -19.66 -2.89
C SER A 177 -15.59 -18.56 -3.96
N GLY A 178 -14.83 -17.48 -3.78
CA GLY A 178 -14.86 -16.32 -4.64
C GLY A 178 -15.42 -15.08 -3.96
N GLY A 179 -15.67 -14.04 -4.73
CA GLY A 179 -16.17 -12.76 -4.28
C GLY A 179 -15.89 -11.66 -5.30
N GLU A 180 -16.35 -10.46 -4.97
CA GLU A 180 -16.23 -9.30 -5.85
C GLU A 180 -15.55 -8.16 -5.11
N ILE A 181 -14.80 -7.40 -5.88
CA ILE A 181 -14.27 -6.11 -5.47
C ILE A 181 -15.04 -5.06 -6.25
N VAL A 182 -15.60 -4.10 -5.53
CA VAL A 182 -16.31 -2.95 -6.08
C VAL A 182 -15.47 -1.71 -5.86
N GLY A 183 -15.41 -0.84 -6.85
CA GLY A 183 -14.76 0.45 -6.76
C GLY A 183 -15.57 1.52 -7.45
N ASN A 184 -15.08 2.74 -7.42
CA ASN A 184 -15.68 3.88 -8.11
C ASN A 184 -14.60 4.64 -8.88
N ASP A 185 -15.00 5.24 -10.00
CA ASP A 185 -14.21 6.21 -10.74
C ASP A 185 -15.04 7.48 -10.99
N GLU A 186 -14.36 8.62 -11.06
CA GLU A 186 -14.99 9.94 -11.21
C GLU A 186 -15.88 10.03 -12.47
N ILE A 187 -15.59 9.23 -13.51
CA ILE A 187 -16.33 9.24 -14.78
C ILE A 187 -17.77 8.72 -14.61
N ASN A 188 -17.98 7.67 -13.81
CA ASN A 188 -19.32 7.12 -13.60
C ASN A 188 -20.24 8.03 -12.76
N ILE A 189 -19.69 8.96 -11.97
CA ILE A 189 -20.48 9.94 -11.21
C ILE A 189 -21.10 11.00 -12.15
N HIS A 190 -20.45 11.31 -13.27
CA HIS A 190 -20.95 12.30 -14.22
C HIS A 190 -21.95 11.73 -15.24
N GLU A 191 -21.90 10.43 -15.53
CA GLU A 191 -22.85 9.77 -16.43
C GLU A 191 -24.07 9.17 -15.70
N GLY A 192 -23.95 8.86 -14.40
CA GLY A 192 -25.05 8.43 -13.53
C GLY A 192 -25.71 9.61 -12.81
N GLY A 193 -26.70 10.23 -13.46
CA GLY A 193 -27.39 11.44 -13.01
C GLY A 193 -27.85 11.45 -11.53
N HIS A 194 -28.06 12.66 -11.03
CA HIS A 194 -28.48 13.05 -9.68
C HIS A 194 -29.81 12.43 -9.18
N CYS A 195 -29.94 11.11 -9.15
CA CYS A 195 -31.09 10.40 -8.61
C CYS A 195 -30.70 9.31 -7.61
N ALA A 196 -31.56 9.11 -6.60
CA ALA A 196 -31.36 8.11 -5.56
C ALA A 196 -31.38 6.69 -6.16
N GLY A 197 -30.24 6.00 -6.09
CA GLY A 197 -30.03 4.67 -6.67
C GLY A 197 -28.93 4.58 -7.74
N GLY A 198 -28.42 5.71 -8.24
CA GLY A 198 -27.38 5.79 -9.28
C GLY A 198 -25.94 5.73 -8.77
N GLY A 199 -25.65 4.95 -7.74
CA GLY A 199 -24.32 4.92 -7.12
C GLY A 199 -23.28 4.37 -8.09
N GLY A 200 -22.37 5.23 -8.59
CA GLY A 200 -21.33 4.96 -9.59
C GLY A 200 -20.28 3.89 -9.23
N ALA A 201 -20.56 3.02 -8.28
CA ALA A 201 -19.72 1.87 -7.98
C ALA A 201 -19.91 0.77 -9.03
N TYR A 202 -18.81 0.23 -9.56
CA TYR A 202 -18.80 -0.89 -10.49
C TYR A 202 -17.87 -1.99 -9.97
N VAL A 203 -18.09 -3.21 -10.47
CA VAL A 203 -17.23 -4.35 -10.14
C VAL A 203 -15.89 -4.18 -10.86
N THR A 204 -14.81 -4.02 -10.10
CA THR A 204 -13.45 -3.88 -10.62
C THR A 204 -12.80 -5.25 -10.80
N TYR A 205 -13.07 -6.18 -9.89
CA TYR A 205 -12.59 -7.57 -9.96
C TYR A 205 -13.66 -8.56 -9.52
N THR A 206 -13.70 -9.69 -10.21
CA THR A 206 -14.53 -10.86 -9.86
C THR A 206 -13.64 -12.07 -9.71
N PHE A 207 -13.85 -12.82 -8.62
CA PHE A 207 -13.16 -14.08 -8.33
C PHE A 207 -14.18 -15.20 -8.10
N PRO A 208 -14.04 -16.39 -8.70
CA PRO A 208 -13.13 -16.69 -9.82
C PRO A 208 -13.34 -15.73 -11.00
N PRO A 209 -12.30 -15.51 -11.84
CA PRO A 209 -12.48 -14.77 -13.07
C PRO A 209 -13.60 -15.42 -13.90
N PRO A 210 -14.51 -14.64 -14.52
CA PRO A 210 -15.57 -15.19 -15.34
C PRO A 210 -14.98 -16.07 -16.44
N GLU A 211 -15.67 -17.17 -16.77
CA GLU A 211 -15.23 -18.03 -17.86
C GLU A 211 -15.05 -17.19 -19.12
N ARG A 212 -13.82 -17.15 -19.67
CA ARG A 212 -13.59 -16.48 -20.94
C ARG A 212 -14.55 -17.11 -21.97
N PRO A 213 -15.34 -16.31 -22.70
CA PRO A 213 -16.25 -16.86 -23.68
C PRO A 213 -15.45 -17.77 -24.62
N ARG A 214 -15.85 -19.05 -24.71
CA ARG A 214 -15.28 -19.97 -25.68
C ARG A 214 -15.51 -19.33 -27.05
N ILE A 215 -14.45 -18.80 -27.67
CA ILE A 215 -14.49 -18.39 -29.07
C ILE A 215 -14.83 -19.65 -29.84
N MET A 216 -16.11 -19.82 -30.19
CA MET A 216 -16.53 -20.90 -31.07
C MET A 216 -15.83 -20.63 -32.40
N ARG A 217 -14.78 -21.38 -32.69
CA ARG A 217 -14.23 -21.43 -34.05
C ARG A 217 -15.36 -21.96 -34.92
N ARG A 218 -16.00 -21.07 -35.67
CA ARG A 218 -16.83 -21.46 -36.81
C ARG A 218 -15.88 -22.17 -37.78
N TRP A 219 -16.16 -23.44 -38.03
CA TRP A 219 -15.57 -24.23 -39.09
C TRP A 219 -16.16 -23.78 -40.43
#